data_AF-A0A091ANJ7-F1
#
_entry.id   AF-A0A091ANJ7-F1
#
_cell.length_a   1.000
_cell.length_b   1.000
_cell.length_c   1.000
_cell.angle_alpha   90.00
_cell.angle_beta   90.00
_cell.angle_gamma   90.00
#
_symmetry.space_group_name_H-M   'P 1'
#
loop_
_entity.id
_entity.type
_entity.pdbx_description
1 polymer ?
#
loop_
_entity_poly.entity_id
_entity_poly.type
_entity_poly.pdbx_seq_one_letter_code
_entity_poly.pdbx_strand_id
1 'polypeptide(L)'
;MMNATKLRVMQAIFSLSDETEYNIYEADDIAEYARMDADQVRTIVSELYDEGYLGECMSIGDDGYETFYLNKKGRALIGME
;
A
#
# COMPACT_ATOMS: atom_id res chain seq x y z
N MET A 1 -5.70 -13.81 5.14
CA MET A 1 -5.94 -13.59 6.59
C MET A 1 -4.97 -12.51 7.06
N MET A 2 -5.47 -11.52 7.79
CA MET A 2 -4.65 -10.38 8.24
C MET A 2 -3.56 -10.83 9.22
N ASN A 3 -2.32 -10.41 9.00
CA ASN A 3 -1.17 -10.75 9.85
C ASN A 3 -0.29 -9.51 10.10
N ALA A 4 0.69 -9.62 11.00
CA ALA A 4 1.56 -8.51 11.38
C ALA A 4 2.32 -7.90 10.19
N THR A 5 2.71 -8.72 9.22
CA THR A 5 3.42 -8.27 8.03
C THR A 5 2.52 -7.45 7.11
N LYS A 6 1.28 -7.90 6.88
CA LYS A 6 0.28 -7.12 6.13
C LYS A 6 -0.03 -5.80 6.81
N LEU A 7 -0.22 -5.79 8.13
CA LEU A 7 -0.47 -4.57 8.90
C LEU A 7 0.69 -3.58 8.79
N ARG A 8 1.93 -4.06 8.80
CA ARG A 8 3.12 -3.21 8.62
C ARG A 8 3.16 -2.57 7.23
N VAL A 9 2.84 -3.33 6.19
CA VAL A 9 2.74 -2.80 4.81
C VAL A 9 1.61 -1.77 4.71
N MET A 10 0.46 -2.03 5.34
CA MET A 10 -0.63 -1.05 5.39
C MET A 10 -0.20 0.24 6.10
N GLN A 11 0.47 0.15 7.25
CA GLN A 11 0.99 1.33 7.94
C GLN A 11 1.97 2.12 7.06
N ALA A 12 2.88 1.45 6.35
CA ALA A 12 3.80 2.09 5.42
C ALA A 12 3.06 2.83 4.29
N ILE A 13 2.11 2.17 3.63
CA ILE A 13 1.27 2.78 2.57
C ILE A 13 0.56 4.03 3.12
N PHE A 14 -0.03 3.96 4.31
CA PHE A 14 -0.72 5.09 4.91
C PHE A 14 0.22 6.26 5.21
N SER A 15 1.35 5.99 5.86
CA SER A 15 2.33 7.02 6.24
C SER A 15 2.94 7.71 5.03
N LEU A 16 3.20 6.96 3.96
CA LEU A 16 3.69 7.51 2.71
C LEU A 16 2.59 8.36 2.02
N SER A 17 1.33 7.90 2.04
CA SER A 17 0.20 8.64 1.42
C SER A 17 -0.16 9.97 2.09
N ASP A 18 0.23 10.21 3.35
CA ASP A 18 -0.10 11.41 4.13
C ASP A 18 0.86 12.59 3.88
N GLU A 19 1.99 12.36 3.20
CA GLU A 19 2.91 13.44 2.79
C GLU A 19 2.37 14.24 1.59
N THR A 20 1.31 15.02 1.82
CA THR A 20 0.84 16.25 1.15
C THR A 20 0.86 16.46 -0.39
N GLU A 21 1.40 15.58 -1.20
CA GLU A 21 1.39 15.70 -2.67
C GLU A 21 1.35 14.29 -3.24
N TYR A 22 0.25 13.86 -3.88
CA TYR A 22 0.14 12.73 -4.82
C TYR A 22 1.35 11.79 -4.97
N ASN A 23 1.84 11.21 -3.89
CA ASN A 23 3.10 10.51 -3.99
C ASN A 23 2.76 9.07 -4.38
N ILE A 24 3.14 8.81 -5.63
CA ILE A 24 3.18 7.53 -6.30
C ILE A 24 4.26 6.74 -5.58
N TYR A 25 3.88 5.70 -4.83
CA TYR A 25 4.85 4.84 -4.16
C TYR A 25 4.78 3.44 -4.73
N GLU A 26 5.90 3.00 -5.28
CA GLU A 26 6.04 1.64 -5.78
C GLU A 26 6.25 0.65 -4.63
N ALA A 27 6.16 -0.64 -4.93
CA ALA A 27 6.48 -1.68 -3.97
C ALA A 27 7.88 -1.51 -3.35
N ASP A 28 8.82 -0.93 -4.11
CA ASP A 28 10.19 -0.70 -3.67
C ASP A 28 10.27 0.41 -2.60
N ASP A 29 9.54 1.52 -2.77
CA ASP A 29 9.47 2.60 -1.76
C ASP A 29 8.81 2.11 -0.47
N ILE A 30 7.72 1.35 -0.61
CA ILE A 30 7.01 0.74 0.51
C ILE A 30 7.95 -0.25 1.24
N ALA A 31 8.73 -1.03 0.50
CA ALA A 31 9.69 -1.97 1.05
C ALA A 31 10.84 -1.28 1.79
N GLU A 32 11.36 -0.18 1.24
CA GLU A 32 12.38 0.63 1.91
C GLU A 32 11.85 1.20 3.23
N TYR A 33 10.70 1.86 3.20
CA TYR A 33 10.07 2.44 4.39
C TYR A 33 9.76 1.36 5.42
N ALA A 34 9.16 0.25 4.98
CA ALA A 34 8.81 -0.86 5.85
C ALA A 34 10.03 -1.68 6.28
N ARG A 35 11.24 -1.46 5.75
CA ARG A 35 12.43 -2.30 5.94
C ARG A 35 12.12 -3.78 5.69
N MET A 36 11.56 -4.05 4.52
CA MET A 36 11.12 -5.37 4.07
C MET A 36 11.71 -5.70 2.70
N ASP A 37 11.59 -6.95 2.30
CA ASP A 37 11.92 -7.39 0.95
C ASP A 37 10.87 -6.90 -0.06
N ALA A 38 11.33 -6.41 -1.21
CA ALA A 38 10.46 -5.80 -2.23
C ALA A 38 9.52 -6.80 -2.90
N ASP A 39 9.97 -8.03 -3.16
CA ASP A 39 9.13 -9.08 -3.75
C ASP A 39 8.04 -9.53 -2.76
N GLN A 40 8.39 -9.59 -1.47
CA GLN A 40 7.44 -9.84 -0.40
C GLN A 40 6.40 -8.72 -0.31
N VAL A 41 6.82 -7.46 -0.38
CA VAL A 41 5.89 -6.31 -0.37
C VAL A 41 4.99 -6.33 -1.59
N ARG A 42 5.53 -6.60 -2.79
CA ARG A 42 4.73 -6.71 -4.03
C ARG A 42 3.64 -7.78 -3.91
N THR A 43 3.97 -8.94 -3.34
CA THR A 43 2.99 -10.00 -3.08
C THR A 43 1.91 -9.54 -2.11
N ILE A 44 2.30 -8.88 -1.00
CA ILE A 44 1.35 -8.39 -0.01
C ILE A 44 0.43 -7.31 -0.58
N VAL A 45 0.96 -6.38 -1.38
CA VAL A 45 0.18 -5.33 -2.04
C VAL A 45 -0.87 -5.95 -2.96
N SER A 46 -0.50 -6.93 -3.78
CA SER A 46 -1.44 -7.68 -4.62
C SER A 46 -2.55 -8.33 -3.79
N GLU A 47 -2.19 -9.03 -2.70
CA GLU A 47 -3.19 -9.64 -1.83
C GLU A 47 -4.11 -8.62 -1.14
N LEU A 48 -3.58 -7.47 -0.72
CA LEU A 48 -4.36 -6.40 -0.08
C LEU A 48 -5.31 -5.73 -1.08
N TYR A 49 -4.92 -5.60 -2.34
CA TYR A 49 -5.78 -5.15 -3.43
C TYR A 49 -6.92 -6.13 -3.68
N ASP A 50 -6.60 -7.43 -3.87
CA ASP A 50 -7.59 -8.49 -4.07
C ASP A 50 -8.57 -8.64 -2.90
N GLU A 51 -8.08 -8.45 -1.67
CA GLU A 51 -8.90 -8.46 -0.44
C GLU A 51 -9.71 -7.15 -0.26
N GLY A 52 -9.54 -6.16 -1.14
CA GLY A 52 -10.31 -4.90 -1.20
C GLY A 52 -9.94 -3.88 -0.12
N TYR A 53 -8.70 -3.91 0.37
CA TYR A 53 -8.18 -2.93 1.33
C TYR A 53 -7.51 -1.72 0.68
N LEU A 54 -7.10 -1.87 -0.58
CA LEU A 54 -6.50 -0.81 -1.36
C LEU A 54 -7.50 -0.25 -2.38
N GLY A 55 -7.33 1.01 -2.74
CA GLY A 55 -7.90 1.60 -3.95
C GLY A 55 -6.77 1.95 -4.92
N GLU A 56 -7.10 2.06 -6.20
CA GLU A 56 -6.15 2.41 -7.26
C GLU A 56 -6.17 3.92 -7.50
N CYS A 57 -4.99 4.54 -7.55
CA CYS A 57 -4.83 5.95 -7.89
C CYS A 57 -4.56 6.13 -9.39
N MET A 58 -3.66 5.33 -9.97
CA MET A 58 -3.34 5.29 -11.40
C MET A 58 -3.01 3.86 -11.82
N SER A 59 -3.45 3.50 -13.02
CA SER A 59 -3.16 2.21 -13.65
C SER A 59 -1.88 2.27 -14.47
N ILE A 60 -1.23 1.12 -14.71
CA ILE A 60 -0.06 1.02 -15.60
C ILE A 60 -0.34 1.61 -17.00
N GLY A 61 -1.60 1.60 -17.43
CA GLY A 61 -2.02 2.13 -18.73
C GLY A 61 -2.00 3.66 -18.83
N ASP A 62 -2.00 4.37 -17.71
CA ASP A 62 -2.11 5.83 -17.69
C ASP A 62 -0.75 6.53 -17.72
N ASP A 63 0.26 6.03 -16.98
CA ASP A 63 1.61 6.63 -16.92
C ASP A 63 2.75 5.62 -16.69
N GLY A 64 2.50 4.32 -16.86
CA GLY A 64 3.54 3.27 -16.74
C GLY A 64 3.81 2.76 -15.32
N TYR A 65 3.06 3.25 -14.32
CA TYR A 65 3.20 2.86 -12.91
C TYR A 65 1.83 2.58 -12.27
N GLU A 66 1.77 1.57 -11.41
CA GLU A 66 0.58 1.18 -10.64
C GLU A 66 0.70 1.75 -9.22
N THR A 67 -0.31 2.50 -8.77
CA THR A 67 -0.27 3.15 -7.45
C THR A 67 -1.49 2.86 -6.60
N PHE A 68 -1.26 2.67 -5.30
CA PHE A 68 -2.28 2.25 -4.35
C PHE A 68 -2.38 3.19 -3.16
N TYR A 69 -3.61 3.42 -2.71
CA TYR A 69 -3.88 4.07 -1.42
C TYR A 69 -4.71 3.15 -0.52
N LEU A 70 -4.63 3.38 0.79
CA LEU A 70 -5.50 2.67 1.75
C LEU A 70 -6.90 3.26 1.75
N ASN A 71 -7.88 2.44 1.36
CA ASN A 71 -9.29 2.82 1.43
C ASN A 71 -9.80 2.76 2.88
N LYS A 72 -11.06 3.18 3.11
CA LYS A 72 -11.67 3.20 4.45
C LYS A 72 -11.60 1.85 5.19
N LYS A 73 -11.78 0.73 4.49
CA LYS A 73 -11.72 -0.62 5.07
C LYS A 73 -10.31 -0.92 5.58
N GLY A 74 -9.30 -0.51 4.82
CA GLY A 74 -7.91 -0.67 5.20
C GLY A 74 -7.51 0.24 6.36
N ARG A 75 -7.92 1.51 6.36
CA ARG A 75 -7.65 2.46 7.46
C ARG A 75 -8.25 2.02 8.79
N ALA A 76 -9.44 1.42 8.78
CA ALA A 76 -10.05 0.84 9.97
C ALA A 76 -9.21 -0.29 10.60
N LEU A 77 -8.49 -1.08 9.80
CA LEU A 77 -7.64 -2.17 10.32
C LEU A 77 -6.35 -1.68 10.98
N ILE A 78 -5.85 -0.51 10.62
CA ILE A 78 -4.69 0.11 11.25
C ILE A 78 -5.06 1.13 12.33
N GLY A 79 -6.35 1.27 12.65
CA GLY A 79 -6.84 2.13 13.74
C GLY A 79 -6.84 3.63 13.41
N MET A 80 -6.93 3.99 12.13
CA MET A 80 -6.89 5.39 11.69
C MET A 80 -8.28 5.99 11.40
N GLU A 81 -9.33 5.16 11.31
CA GLU A 81 -10.75 5.55 11.13
C GLU A 81 -11.74 4.56 11.75
#